data_AF-A0A1V4JF21-F1
#
_entry.id   AF-A0A1V4JF21-F1
#
_cell.length_a   1.000
_cell.length_b   1.000
_cell.length_c   1.000
_cell.angle_alpha   90.00
_cell.angle_beta   90.00
_cell.angle_gamma   90.00
#
_symmetry.space_group_name_H-M   'P 1'
#
loop_
_entity.id
_entity.type
_entity.pdbx_description
1 polymer ?
#
loop_
_entity_poly.entity_id
_entity_poly.type
_entity_poly.pdbx_seq_one_letter_code
_entity_poly.pdbx_strand_id
1 'polypeptide(L)' 'MGVPPWGGMTSQGCVHIIVAQTKDHKYTLNQASGGFASVPEVVHHYSTAKLPFKGAEHMALLHPVHCKLH' A
#
# COMPACT_ATOMS: atom_id res chain seq x y z
N MET A 1 6.10 23.37 -0.01
CA MET A 1 5.24 22.42 -0.74
C MET A 1 5.36 21.06 -0.08
N GLY A 2 4.42 20.71 0.80
CA GLY A 2 4.37 19.37 1.38
C GLY A 2 3.73 18.41 0.39
N VAL A 3 4.47 17.40 -0.03
CA VAL A 3 3.92 16.26 -0.78
C VAL A 3 2.82 15.61 0.09
N PRO A 4 1.59 15.41 -0.42
CA PRO A 4 0.53 14.81 0.38
C PRO A 4 0.92 13.38 0.79
N PRO A 5 0.52 12.91 1.99
CA PRO A 5 0.80 11.56 2.44
C PRO A 5 -0.02 10.59 1.59
N TRP A 6 0.60 10.10 0.52
CA TRP A 6 0.28 8.94 -0.31
C TRP A 6 -1.02 8.22 0.08
N GLY A 7 -2.09 8.54 -0.65
CA GLY A 7 -3.45 8.04 -0.44
C GLY A 7 -4.46 8.92 -1.16
N GLY A 8 -4.30 9.09 -2.48
CA GLY A 8 -5.29 9.77 -3.29
C GLY A 8 -6.54 8.89 -3.40
N MET A 9 -7.62 9.25 -2.71
CA MET A 9 -8.93 8.60 -2.89
C MET A 9 -9.35 8.80 -4.35
N THR A 10 -9.50 7.72 -5.12
CA THR A 10 -10.20 7.78 -6.39
C THR A 10 -11.68 7.56 -6.10
N SER A 11 -12.53 8.45 -6.60
CA SER A 11 -13.98 8.40 -6.39
C SER A 11 -14.53 7.02 -6.79
N GLN A 12 -15.55 6.52 -6.04
CA GLN A 12 -16.25 5.23 -6.19
C GLN A 12 -15.75 4.02 -5.37
N GLY A 13 -15.28 4.21 -4.13
CA GLY A 13 -15.03 3.08 -3.21
C GLY A 13 -13.78 2.25 -3.54
N CYS A 14 -12.97 2.71 -4.50
CA CYS A 14 -11.65 2.18 -4.80
C CYS A 14 -10.58 2.99 -4.05
N VAL A 15 -9.53 2.31 -3.61
CA VAL A 15 -8.37 2.97 -2.99
C VAL A 15 -7.15 2.70 -3.85
N HIS A 16 -6.49 3.77 -4.28
CA HIS A 16 -5.20 3.67 -4.96
C HIS A 16 -4.10 3.81 -3.91
N ILE A 17 -3.38 2.72 -3.71
CA ILE A 17 -2.24 2.64 -2.81
C ILE A 17 -0.98 2.65 -3.66
N ILE A 18 -0.03 3.50 -3.31
CA ILE A 18 1.25 3.55 -4.01
C ILE A 18 2.32 2.91 -3.12
N VAL A 19 3.06 1.97 -3.69
CA VAL A 19 4.23 1.36 -3.05
C VAL A 19 5.46 2.17 -3.42
N ALA A 20 6.06 2.84 -2.44
CA ALA A 20 7.28 3.62 -2.66
C ALA A 20 8.52 2.73 -2.54
N GLN A 21 9.50 2.90 -3.42
CA GLN A 21 10.83 2.31 -3.27
C GLN A 21 11.75 3.30 -2.54
N THR A 22 12.42 2.82 -1.49
CA THR A 22 13.41 3.60 -0.73
C THR A 22 14.76 3.61 -1.43
N LYS A 23 15.68 4.47 -0.96
CA LYS A 23 17.06 4.53 -1.46
C LYS A 23 17.81 3.21 -1.23
N ASP A 24 17.47 2.47 -0.18
CA ASP A 24 18.02 1.15 0.15
C ASP A 24 17.38 0.00 -0.65
N HIS A 25 16.71 0.31 -1.77
CA HIS A 25 16.00 -0.65 -2.63
C HIS A 25 14.89 -1.45 -1.92
N LYS A 26 14.34 -0.93 -0.82
CA LYS A 26 13.20 -1.54 -0.12
C LYS A 26 11.88 -0.94 -0.55
N TYR A 27 10.78 -1.65 -0.34
CA TYR A 27 9.43 -1.21 -0.71
C TYR A 27 8.61 -0.86 0.52
N THR A 28 7.80 0.19 0.49
CA THR A 28 6.97 0.58 1.65
C THR A 28 5.67 1.27 1.24
N LEU A 29 4.64 1.13 2.08
CA LEU A 29 3.38 1.86 1.97
C LEU A 29 3.37 3.16 2.78
N ASN A 30 4.29 3.30 3.74
CA ASN A 30 4.42 4.48 4.58
C ASN A 30 5.92 4.77 4.79
N GLN A 31 6.32 6.03 4.73
CA GLN A 31 7.70 6.45 5.02
C GLN A 31 8.17 6.07 6.43
N ALA A 32 7.24 5.78 7.36
CA ALA A 32 7.54 5.41 8.74
C ALA A 32 7.81 3.92 8.99
N SER A 33 7.40 3.01 8.09
CA SER A 33 7.66 1.57 8.27
C SER A 33 9.01 1.16 7.68
N GLY A 34 9.74 0.30 8.39
CA GLY A 34 10.93 -0.36 7.85
C GLY A 34 10.53 -1.13 6.60
N GLY A 35 11.06 -0.71 5.44
CA GLY A 35 10.62 -1.24 4.15
C GLY A 35 10.86 -2.75 4.00
N PHE A 36 10.13 -3.34 3.06
CA PHE A 36 10.15 -4.76 2.67
C PHE A 36 11.16 -5.02 1.55
N ALA A 37 11.65 -6.24 1.37
CA ALA A 37 12.61 -6.53 0.31
C ALA A 37 11.94 -6.64 -1.08
N SER A 38 10.63 -6.89 -1.14
CA SER A 38 9.88 -7.00 -2.39
C SER A 38 8.41 -6.57 -2.26
N VAL A 39 7.76 -6.25 -3.39
CA VAL A 39 6.32 -5.91 -3.42
C VAL A 39 5.43 -7.07 -2.93
N PRO A 40 5.66 -8.34 -3.29
CA PRO A 40 4.89 -9.46 -2.75
C PRO A 40 4.91 -9.54 -1.22
N GLU A 41 6.04 -9.22 -0.58
CA GLU A 41 6.11 -9.18 0.89
C GLU A 41 5.27 -8.06 1.49
N VAL A 42 5.23 -6.89 0.85
CA VAL A 42 4.33 -5.79 1.24
C VAL A 42 2.88 -6.29 1.24
N VAL A 43 2.47 -6.92 0.14
CA VAL A 43 1.11 -7.45 -0.03
C VAL A 43 0.81 -8.51 1.02
N HIS A 44 1.75 -9.43 1.27
CA HIS A 44 1.58 -10.48 2.26
C HIS A 44 1.44 -9.91 3.68
N HIS A 45 2.27 -8.95 4.08
CA HIS A 45 2.17 -8.34 5.41
C HIS A 45 0.81 -7.66 5.65
N TYR A 46 0.35 -6.85 4.69
CA TYR A 46 -0.94 -6.15 4.77
C TYR A 46 -2.15 -7.05 4.48
N SER A 47 -1.95 -8.36 4.28
CA SER A 47 -3.04 -9.32 4.30
C SER A 47 -3.54 -9.62 5.72
N THR A 48 -2.67 -9.47 6.72
CA THR A 48 -3.01 -9.67 8.13
C THR A 48 -2.90 -8.39 8.96
N ALA A 49 -2.12 -7.41 8.49
CA ALA A 49 -1.96 -6.12 9.15
C ALA A 49 -2.91 -5.06 8.59
N LYS A 50 -3.29 -4.10 9.45
CA LYS A 50 -4.09 -2.93 9.09
C LYS A 50 -3.28 -1.99 8.19
N LEU A 51 -3.95 -1.38 7.20
CA LEU A 51 -3.29 -0.41 6.33
C LEU A 51 -2.85 0.85 7.11
N PRO A 52 -1.67 1.41 6.82
CA PRO A 52 -1.08 2.50 7.59
C PRO A 52 -1.55 3.88 7.09
N PHE A 53 -2.81 3.99 6.66
CA PHE A 53 -3.39 5.23 6.12
C PHE A 53 -4.50 5.75 7.04
N LYS A 54 -4.48 7.06 7.29
CA LYS A 54 -5.51 7.72 8.09
C LYS A 54 -6.87 7.59 7.41
N GLY A 55 -7.87 7.03 8.09
CA GLY A 55 -9.20 6.73 7.54
C GLY A 55 -9.34 5.36 6.87
N ALA A 56 -8.25 4.61 6.69
CA ALA A 56 -8.27 3.23 6.18
C ALA A 56 -7.64 2.24 7.18
N GLU A 57 -7.50 2.62 8.45
CA GLU A 57 -6.90 1.78 9.50
C GLU A 57 -7.72 0.51 9.79
N HIS A 58 -8.97 0.46 9.31
CA HIS A 58 -9.85 -0.70 9.42
C HIS A 58 -9.77 -1.63 8.20
N MET A 59 -9.04 -1.25 7.15
CA MET A 59 -8.91 -2.01 5.91
C MET A 59 -7.65 -2.89 5.93
N ALA A 60 -7.74 -4.04 5.25
CA ALA A 60 -6.65 -4.98 5.00
C ALA A 60 -6.83 -5.62 3.61
N LEU A 61 -5.76 -6.23 3.07
CA LEU A 61 -5.80 -6.91 1.78
C LEU A 61 -6.37 -8.33 1.95
N LEU A 62 -7.60 -8.57 1.50
CA LEU A 62 -8.28 -9.85 1.78
C LEU A 62 -8.01 -10.93 0.72
N HIS A 63 -8.27 -10.64 -0.55
CA HIS A 63 -8.12 -11.61 -1.63
C HIS A 63 -7.46 -10.97 -2.86
N PRO A 64 -6.55 -11.69 -3.55
CA PRO A 64 -6.03 -11.22 -4.82
C PRO A 64 -7.16 -11.16 -5.85
N VAL A 65 -7.16 -10.12 -6.67
CA VAL A 65 -8.05 -10.05 -7.83
C VAL A 65 -7.35 -10.74 -9.00
N HIS A 66 -8.07 -11.58 -9.75
CA HIS A 66 -7.48 -12.27 -10.90
C HIS A 66 -7.04 -11.26 -11.96
N CYS A 67 -5.78 -11.35 -12.39
CA CYS A 67 -5.28 -10.57 -13.51
C CYS A 67 -6.12 -10.88 -14.75
N LYS A 68 -6.87 -9.90 -15.24
CA LYS A 68 -7.49 -9.97 -16.57
C LYS A 68 -6.38 -9.67 -17.57
N LEU A 69 -5.79 -10.72 -18.15
CA LEU A 69 -4.89 -10.55 -19.29
C LEU A 69 -5.77 -10.05 -20.45
N HIS A 70 -5.48 -8.83 -20.94
CA HIS A 70 -6.12 -8.22 -22.10
C HIS A 70 -5.28 -8.48 -23.34
#